data_AF-A0AAV0BMZ6-F1
#
_entry.id   AF-A0AAV0BMZ6-F1
#
_cell.length_a   1.000
_cell.length_b   1.000
_cell.length_c   1.000
_cell.angle_alpha   90.00
_cell.angle_beta   90.00
_cell.angle_gamma   90.00
#
_symmetry.space_group_name_H-M   'P 1'
#
loop_
_entity.id
_entity.type
_entity.pdbx_description
1 polymer ?
#
loop_
_entity_poly.entity_id
_entity_poly.type
_entity_poly.pdbx_seq_one_letter_code
_entity_poly.pdbx_strand_id
1 'polypeptide(L)'
;MDLWLGHSSSHFEVDNTKQCLKNLESALGSPMAFRIGGATQDRAAYDPNLSVSIKNNLTKNSLVPNNITYGPKYFQIANQLDGPTTIGVNRRENNLNNTINAVQEALRSVKNLYAIELGNEPEFWDRRSPITQNSAWNTTADAESQILWQKEFLSATGKYELVQAGNYLKNDWSVSKLAQEIWTASMMGYVKSFGRHAYPQNACGTSKTSLPELMSHKNIVQFLSFYANEAKIVDDLKFPYHLSETNSATCGGGEVSATIGAGLWLVDYTLQALKIGVSRIYFHQGTVGDSPYSFWGNSKVSATYYGVFFVSLALKRVNHFNILNTSDANMAAYAFYRGNKLLRLLIYNSKYYSSSPSNNKNHEKGKGTKSNNPRPFHYFILNDLSSKFNTGSVLRFTASDAHVQQTNGTGPTLGKSQFLASNCSLKAPFQYEKVKISNSRLTVKVKASEAVLISFSQTKSSEQ
;
A
#
# COMPACT_ATOMS: atom_id res chain seq x y z
N MET A 1 4.12 4.19 -0.30
CA MET A 1 3.09 4.93 -1.04
C MET A 1 3.46 4.94 -2.51
N ASP A 2 2.51 4.70 -3.40
CA ASP A 2 2.72 4.76 -4.84
C ASP A 2 1.95 5.94 -5.45
N LEU A 3 2.63 6.74 -6.25
CA LEU A 3 2.23 8.05 -6.73
C LEU A 3 2.28 8.10 -8.26
N TRP A 4 1.31 8.79 -8.87
CA TRP A 4 1.32 9.02 -10.32
C TRP A 4 2.43 9.97 -10.77
N LEU A 5 3.11 9.62 -11.86
CA LEU A 5 3.88 10.56 -12.66
C LEU A 5 2.89 11.37 -13.54
N GLY A 6 3.00 12.70 -13.61
CA GLY A 6 2.18 13.48 -14.55
C GLY A 6 1.32 14.60 -13.95
N HIS A 7 1.20 14.67 -12.63
CA HIS A 7 0.72 15.87 -11.94
C HIS A 7 1.92 16.60 -11.34
N SER A 8 2.29 17.72 -11.95
CA SER A 8 3.52 18.49 -11.72
C SER A 8 3.71 19.00 -10.29
N SER A 9 2.69 18.94 -9.44
CA SER A 9 2.61 19.83 -8.29
C SER A 9 1.68 19.36 -7.17
N SER A 10 0.80 18.37 -7.40
CA SER A 10 -0.28 18.04 -6.45
C SER A 10 0.18 17.47 -5.11
N HIS A 11 1.31 16.76 -5.05
CA HIS A 11 1.75 16.11 -3.81
C HIS A 11 2.08 17.13 -2.71
N PHE A 12 2.66 18.28 -3.06
CA PHE A 12 2.97 19.37 -2.13
C PHE A 12 2.02 20.57 -2.21
N GLU A 13 1.14 20.64 -3.21
CA GLU A 13 0.01 21.59 -3.24
C GLU A 13 -1.15 21.13 -2.36
N VAL A 14 -1.22 19.84 -2.02
CA VAL A 14 -2.09 19.39 -0.95
C VAL A 14 -1.43 19.77 0.38
N ASP A 15 -1.89 20.88 0.96
CA ASP A 15 -1.29 21.57 2.11
C ASP A 15 -0.98 20.63 3.29
N ASN A 16 -1.79 19.59 3.48
CA ASN A 16 -1.69 18.68 4.61
C ASN A 16 -0.71 17.50 4.38
N THR A 17 -0.18 17.29 3.17
CA THR A 17 0.68 16.13 2.82
C THR A 17 1.89 16.03 3.75
N LYS A 18 2.63 17.12 3.95
CA LYS A 18 3.85 17.11 4.79
C LYS A 18 3.53 16.65 6.21
N GLN A 19 2.42 17.10 6.78
CA GLN A 19 2.03 16.71 8.13
C GLN A 19 1.52 15.27 8.20
N CYS A 20 0.73 14.82 7.21
CA CYS A 20 0.32 13.41 7.13
C CYS A 20 1.53 12.46 7.04
N LEU A 21 2.54 12.81 6.24
CA LEU A 21 3.77 12.03 6.15
C LEU A 21 4.54 12.01 7.47
N LYS A 22 4.69 13.15 8.14
CA LYS A 22 5.33 13.23 9.47
C LYS A 22 4.61 12.38 10.53
N ASN A 23 3.29 12.35 10.48
CA ASN A 23 2.48 11.52 11.36
C ASN A 23 2.74 10.02 11.12
N LEU A 24 2.76 9.59 9.86
CA LEU A 24 3.07 8.21 9.49
C LEU A 24 4.49 7.82 9.90
N GLU A 25 5.48 8.69 9.64
CA GLU A 25 6.85 8.51 10.09
C GLU A 25 6.93 8.37 11.61
N SER A 26 6.24 9.24 12.35
CA SER A 26 6.18 9.17 13.81
C SER A 26 5.52 7.88 14.30
N ALA A 27 4.48 7.41 13.59
CA ALA A 27 3.77 6.18 13.90
C ALA A 27 4.61 4.94 13.63
N LEU A 28 5.35 4.88 12.52
CA LEU A 28 6.20 3.75 12.13
C LEU A 28 7.56 3.77 12.85
N GLY A 29 8.09 4.97 13.12
CA GLY A 29 9.44 5.20 13.62
C GLY A 29 10.50 5.32 12.52
N SER A 30 10.09 5.45 11.25
CA SER A 30 10.96 5.67 10.08
C SER A 30 10.16 6.30 8.94
N PRO A 31 10.80 7.03 8.01
CA PRO A 31 10.14 7.55 6.82
C PRO A 31 9.47 6.45 5.98
N MET A 32 8.36 6.78 5.32
CA MET A 32 7.67 5.87 4.40
C MET A 32 8.45 5.72 3.09
N ALA A 33 8.45 4.53 2.49
CA ALA A 33 8.96 4.35 1.13
C ALA A 33 7.97 4.91 0.08
N PHE A 34 8.50 5.45 -1.00
CA PHE A 34 7.75 6.02 -2.11
C PHE A 34 8.07 5.31 -3.42
N ARG A 35 7.08 5.22 -4.29
CA ARG A 35 7.21 4.81 -5.69
C ARG A 35 6.49 5.86 -6.52
N ILE A 36 7.13 6.40 -7.56
CA ILE A 36 6.52 7.39 -8.45
C ILE A 36 6.55 6.82 -9.86
N GLY A 37 5.39 6.55 -10.43
CA GLY A 37 5.29 5.81 -11.69
C GLY A 37 3.86 5.69 -12.18
N GLY A 38 3.43 4.45 -12.43
CA GLY A 38 2.12 4.11 -12.98
C GLY A 38 2.09 4.20 -14.51
N ALA A 39 0.91 3.98 -15.10
CA ALA A 39 0.73 3.94 -16.55
C ALA A 39 1.16 5.24 -17.29
N THR A 40 1.29 6.35 -16.58
CA THR A 40 1.77 7.62 -17.11
C THR A 40 3.27 7.69 -17.35
N GLN A 41 4.07 6.89 -16.65
CA GLN A 41 5.52 6.88 -16.89
C GLN A 41 5.84 6.41 -18.32
N ASP A 42 5.04 5.48 -18.85
CA ASP A 42 5.14 4.97 -20.22
C ASP A 42 4.65 5.95 -21.30
N ARG A 43 4.26 7.16 -20.90
CA ARG A 43 3.81 8.27 -21.77
C ARG A 43 4.63 9.53 -21.53
N ALA A 44 5.68 9.44 -20.72
CA ALA A 44 6.45 10.56 -20.25
C ALA A 44 7.80 10.64 -20.95
N ALA A 45 8.16 11.84 -21.41
CA ALA A 45 9.47 12.14 -21.98
C ALA A 45 10.20 13.16 -21.09
N TYR A 46 11.49 12.93 -20.84
CA TYR A 46 12.31 13.86 -20.08
C TYR A 46 12.79 15.01 -20.99
N ASP A 47 12.68 16.24 -20.51
CA ASP A 47 13.26 17.42 -21.16
C ASP A 47 14.16 18.14 -20.15
N PRO A 48 15.50 18.12 -20.34
CA PRO A 48 16.43 18.77 -19.42
C PRO A 48 16.28 20.30 -19.36
N ASN A 49 15.62 20.91 -20.36
CA ASN A 49 15.42 22.35 -20.45
C ASN A 49 14.02 22.78 -19.98
N LEU A 50 13.16 21.85 -19.57
CA LEU A 50 11.82 22.19 -19.11
C LEU A 50 11.90 22.99 -17.78
N SER A 51 11.41 24.22 -17.81
CA SER A 51 11.47 25.16 -16.69
C SER A 51 10.42 24.92 -15.61
N VAL A 52 9.45 24.03 -15.87
CA VAL A 52 8.45 23.55 -14.91
C VAL A 52 8.70 22.07 -14.59
N SER A 53 8.13 21.56 -13.50
CA SER A 53 8.30 20.15 -13.11
C SER A 53 7.71 19.18 -14.13
N ILE A 54 6.47 19.43 -14.55
CA ILE A 54 5.75 18.62 -15.55
C ILE A 54 4.89 19.54 -16.42
N LYS A 55 4.86 19.23 -17.72
CA LYS A 55 3.95 19.76 -18.72
C LYS A 55 3.10 18.60 -19.25
N ASN A 56 1.78 18.75 -19.25
CA ASN A 56 0.86 17.76 -19.79
C ASN A 56 -0.23 18.45 -20.62
N ASN A 57 -0.85 17.68 -21.50
CA ASN A 57 -2.07 18.09 -22.21
C ASN A 57 -3.20 17.14 -21.79
N LEU A 58 -3.89 17.46 -20.70
CA LEU A 58 -5.14 16.78 -20.34
C LEU A 58 -6.24 17.19 -21.33
N THR A 59 -6.78 16.23 -22.07
CA THR A 59 -8.00 16.46 -22.85
C THR A 59 -9.22 16.38 -21.93
N LYS A 60 -10.28 17.12 -22.26
CA LYS A 60 -11.49 17.29 -21.42
C LYS A 60 -12.16 15.98 -20.97
N ASN A 61 -11.89 14.86 -21.65
CA ASN A 61 -12.49 13.54 -21.38
C ASN A 61 -11.49 12.50 -20.87
N SER A 62 -10.23 12.86 -20.61
CA SER A 62 -9.22 11.91 -20.12
C SER A 62 -8.85 12.19 -18.67
N LEU A 63 -8.93 11.16 -17.82
CA LEU A 63 -8.41 11.20 -16.45
C LEU A 63 -6.87 11.14 -16.40
N VAL A 64 -6.24 10.84 -17.54
CA VAL A 64 -4.81 10.53 -17.65
C VAL A 64 -4.25 11.25 -18.88
N PRO A 65 -3.14 12.02 -18.78
CA PRO A 65 -2.57 12.64 -19.97
C PRO A 65 -2.07 11.59 -20.96
N ASN A 66 -2.24 11.87 -22.25
CA ASN A 66 -1.74 10.99 -23.31
C ASN A 66 -0.24 11.19 -23.56
N ASN A 67 0.25 12.43 -23.39
CA ASN A 67 1.67 12.78 -23.46
C ASN A 67 2.04 13.64 -22.25
N ILE A 68 3.17 13.31 -21.63
CA ILE A 68 3.72 14.02 -20.48
C ILE A 68 5.17 14.41 -20.81
N THR A 69 5.56 15.63 -20.47
CA THR A 69 6.97 16.04 -20.45
C THR A 69 7.34 16.42 -19.03
N TYR A 70 8.46 15.94 -18.52
CA TYR A 70 8.95 16.27 -17.18
C TYR A 70 10.40 16.75 -17.23
N GLY A 71 10.78 17.61 -16.29
CA GLY A 71 12.10 18.25 -16.26
C GLY A 71 12.79 18.13 -14.91
N PRO A 72 13.96 18.78 -14.73
CA PRO A 72 14.76 18.69 -13.50
C PRO A 72 13.98 19.00 -12.21
N LYS A 73 13.02 19.95 -12.26
CA LYS A 73 12.18 20.30 -11.11
C LYS A 73 11.32 19.14 -10.59
N TYR A 74 10.98 18.15 -11.42
CA TYR A 74 10.29 16.93 -10.97
C TYR A 74 11.16 16.14 -9.97
N PHE A 75 12.45 15.97 -10.28
CA PHE A 75 13.38 15.28 -9.39
C PHE A 75 13.68 16.09 -8.13
N GLN A 76 13.71 17.42 -8.21
CA GLN A 76 13.84 18.28 -7.03
C GLN A 76 12.65 18.13 -6.07
N ILE A 77 11.44 17.96 -6.60
CA ILE A 77 10.24 17.66 -5.81
C ILE A 77 10.36 16.28 -5.17
N ALA A 78 10.75 15.25 -5.94
CA ALA A 78 10.97 13.91 -5.41
C ALA A 78 12.04 13.88 -4.30
N ASN A 79 13.07 14.72 -4.38
CA ASN A 79 14.12 14.85 -3.37
C ASN A 79 13.64 15.42 -2.01
N GLN A 80 12.45 16.00 -1.96
CA GLN A 80 11.82 16.42 -0.70
C GLN A 80 11.23 15.24 0.09
N LEU A 81 11.17 14.05 -0.50
CA LEU A 81 10.73 12.83 0.17
C LEU A 81 11.86 12.27 1.03
N ASP A 82 11.60 12.11 2.33
CA ASP A 82 12.61 11.68 3.29
C ASP A 82 12.89 10.17 3.26
N GLY A 83 12.01 9.38 2.67
CA GLY A 83 12.17 7.93 2.59
C GLY A 83 12.72 7.41 1.26
N PRO A 84 13.06 6.10 1.21
CA PRO A 84 13.52 5.45 -0.01
C PRO A 84 12.51 5.66 -1.16
N THR A 85 12.98 6.14 -2.30
CA THR A 85 12.13 6.54 -3.43
C THR A 85 12.47 5.74 -4.68
N THR A 86 11.52 4.98 -5.21
CA THR A 86 11.60 4.33 -6.52
C THR A 86 11.01 5.25 -7.58
N ILE A 87 11.71 5.43 -8.71
CA ILE A 87 11.26 6.29 -9.81
C ILE A 87 11.06 5.46 -11.08
N GLY A 88 9.86 5.52 -11.62
CA GLY A 88 9.51 4.95 -12.92
C GLY A 88 9.99 5.81 -14.07
N VAL A 89 10.53 5.16 -15.08
CA VAL A 89 11.01 5.77 -16.32
C VAL A 89 10.41 5.05 -17.53
N ASN A 90 10.36 5.75 -18.66
CA ASN A 90 9.65 5.29 -19.85
C ASN A 90 10.47 4.26 -20.63
N ARG A 91 10.03 3.01 -20.66
CA ARG A 91 10.59 2.00 -21.57
C ARG A 91 9.74 1.81 -22.83
N ARG A 92 8.42 1.99 -22.71
CA ARG A 92 7.45 1.72 -23.78
C ARG A 92 7.70 2.50 -25.07
N GLU A 93 8.12 3.77 -24.96
CA GLU A 93 8.37 4.65 -26.12
C GLU A 93 9.70 4.38 -26.83
N ASN A 94 10.49 3.40 -26.37
CA ASN A 94 11.75 2.98 -26.99
C ASN A 94 12.80 4.09 -27.20
N ASN A 95 12.76 5.13 -26.36
CA ASN A 95 13.72 6.22 -26.42
C ASN A 95 14.80 6.06 -25.34
N LEU A 96 15.76 5.19 -25.62
CA LEU A 96 16.81 4.82 -24.66
C LEU A 96 17.62 6.03 -24.17
N ASN A 97 18.08 6.89 -25.08
CA ASN A 97 18.89 8.06 -24.73
C ASN A 97 18.11 9.05 -23.84
N ASN A 98 16.84 9.31 -24.15
CA ASN A 98 15.99 10.16 -23.31
C ASN A 98 15.86 9.59 -21.88
N THR A 99 15.69 8.27 -21.80
CA THR A 99 15.50 7.58 -20.52
C THR A 99 16.78 7.55 -19.70
N ILE A 100 17.93 7.32 -20.34
CA ILE A 100 19.26 7.43 -19.69
C ILE A 100 19.45 8.83 -19.11
N ASN A 101 19.13 9.89 -19.85
CA ASN A 101 19.23 11.27 -19.35
C ASN A 101 18.35 11.50 -18.11
N ALA A 102 17.14 10.93 -18.09
CA ALA A 102 16.25 11.01 -16.94
C ALA A 102 16.82 10.26 -15.72
N VAL A 103 17.38 9.07 -15.94
CA VAL A 103 18.01 8.26 -14.87
C VAL A 103 19.25 8.95 -14.30
N GLN A 104 20.08 9.56 -15.15
CA GLN A 104 21.22 10.34 -14.70
C GLN A 104 20.81 11.54 -13.85
N GLU A 105 19.75 12.26 -14.25
CA GLU A 105 19.22 13.35 -13.43
C GLU A 105 18.63 12.84 -12.11
N ALA A 106 17.91 11.71 -12.11
CA ALA A 106 17.41 11.07 -10.89
C ALA A 106 18.55 10.73 -9.91
N LEU A 107 19.62 10.11 -10.41
CA LEU A 107 20.81 9.76 -9.63
C LEU A 107 21.51 11.00 -9.05
N ARG A 108 21.47 12.13 -9.76
CA ARG A 108 22.11 13.37 -9.34
C ARG A 108 21.27 14.16 -8.34
N SER A 109 19.95 14.14 -8.49
CA SER A 109 19.04 15.05 -7.79
C SER A 109 18.26 14.41 -6.63
N VAL A 110 18.06 13.08 -6.61
CA VAL A 110 17.24 12.40 -5.59
C VAL A 110 18.12 11.64 -4.60
N LYS A 111 18.36 12.26 -3.43
CA LYS A 111 19.27 11.75 -2.40
C LYS A 111 18.93 10.34 -1.88
N ASN A 112 17.63 10.03 -1.85
CA ASN A 112 17.09 8.78 -1.31
C ASN A 112 16.62 7.84 -2.44
N LEU A 113 17.17 7.96 -3.65
CA LEU A 113 16.83 7.07 -4.76
C LEU A 113 17.10 5.61 -4.36
N TYR A 114 16.05 4.80 -4.37
CA TYR A 114 16.12 3.39 -4.02
C TYR A 114 16.29 2.52 -5.27
N ALA A 115 15.48 2.76 -6.29
CA ALA A 115 15.50 2.01 -7.54
C ALA A 115 14.87 2.80 -8.69
N ILE A 116 15.08 2.31 -9.91
CA ILE A 116 14.44 2.72 -11.15
C ILE A 116 13.51 1.60 -11.62
N GLU A 117 12.29 1.94 -12.05
CA GLU A 117 11.36 1.02 -12.71
C GLU A 117 11.35 1.26 -14.22
N LEU A 118 11.55 0.19 -15.01
CA LEU A 118 11.63 0.24 -16.47
C LEU A 118 10.27 -0.02 -17.12
N GLY A 119 9.46 1.03 -17.21
CA GLY A 119 8.08 0.94 -17.67
C GLY A 119 7.12 0.31 -16.65
N ASN A 120 5.83 0.30 -16.97
CA ASN A 120 4.77 -0.10 -16.06
C ASN A 120 3.79 -1.05 -16.73
N GLU A 121 3.59 -2.23 -16.14
CA GLU A 121 2.67 -3.26 -16.64
C GLU A 121 2.87 -3.55 -18.16
N PRO A 122 4.08 -3.95 -18.58
CA PRO A 122 4.40 -4.21 -19.98
C PRO A 122 3.52 -5.28 -20.64
N GLU A 123 2.81 -6.09 -19.88
CA GLU A 123 1.82 -7.03 -20.40
C GLU A 123 0.60 -6.39 -21.08
N PHE A 124 0.43 -5.06 -20.94
CA PHE A 124 -0.57 -4.29 -21.66
C PHE A 124 0.01 -3.57 -22.89
N TRP A 125 1.31 -3.70 -23.15
CA TRP A 125 1.89 -3.19 -24.38
C TRP A 125 1.50 -4.10 -25.55
N ASP A 126 1.25 -3.46 -26.68
CA ASP A 126 0.86 -4.14 -27.93
C ASP A 126 1.80 -3.74 -29.07
N ARG A 127 1.57 -4.30 -30.26
CA ARG A 127 2.38 -4.06 -31.46
C ARG A 127 2.56 -2.58 -31.83
N ARG A 128 1.68 -1.69 -31.36
CA ARG A 128 1.74 -0.25 -31.62
C ARG A 128 2.64 0.48 -30.62
N SER A 129 3.05 -0.18 -29.54
CA SER A 129 3.99 0.40 -28.58
C SER A 129 5.39 0.38 -29.19
N PRO A 130 6.10 1.52 -29.28
CA PRO A 130 7.37 1.61 -30.02
C PRO A 130 8.43 0.58 -29.63
N ILE A 131 8.48 0.17 -28.35
CA ILE A 131 9.44 -0.82 -27.84
C ILE A 131 9.30 -2.19 -28.50
N THR A 132 8.09 -2.55 -28.94
CA THR A 132 7.84 -3.87 -29.54
C THR A 132 8.27 -3.90 -31.01
N GLN A 133 8.53 -2.74 -31.63
CA GLN A 133 8.93 -2.63 -33.05
C GLN A 133 8.01 -3.44 -33.99
N ASN A 134 6.70 -3.33 -33.79
CA ASN A 134 5.66 -4.10 -34.50
C ASN A 134 5.72 -5.65 -34.35
N SER A 135 6.60 -6.17 -33.50
CA SER A 135 6.74 -7.60 -33.22
C SER A 135 5.75 -8.09 -32.17
N ALA A 136 5.57 -9.41 -32.08
CA ALA A 136 4.79 -10.02 -31.00
C ALA A 136 5.41 -9.69 -29.64
N TRP A 137 4.55 -9.39 -28.66
CA TRP A 137 4.96 -9.04 -27.30
C TRP A 137 4.45 -10.08 -26.31
N ASN A 138 5.34 -10.67 -25.51
CA ASN A 138 5.06 -11.71 -24.54
C ASN A 138 6.11 -11.67 -23.41
N THR A 139 6.02 -12.58 -22.43
CA THR A 139 6.91 -12.61 -21.27
C THR A 139 8.40 -12.75 -21.66
N THR A 140 8.72 -13.52 -22.70
CA THR A 140 10.10 -13.71 -23.17
C THR A 140 10.64 -12.45 -23.82
N ALA A 141 9.88 -11.85 -24.75
CA ALA A 141 10.28 -10.61 -25.42
C ALA A 141 10.47 -9.44 -24.44
N ASP A 142 9.60 -9.36 -23.41
CA ASP A 142 9.76 -8.37 -22.35
C ASP A 142 11.00 -8.61 -21.49
N ALA A 143 11.28 -9.86 -21.10
CA ALA A 143 12.47 -10.19 -20.33
C ALA A 143 13.76 -9.83 -21.08
N GLU A 144 13.84 -10.17 -22.38
CA GLU A 144 14.94 -9.78 -23.27
C GLU A 144 15.09 -8.25 -23.34
N SER A 145 13.98 -7.54 -23.54
CA SER A 145 13.95 -6.07 -23.55
C SER A 145 14.42 -5.47 -22.23
N GLN A 146 13.97 -6.01 -21.09
CA GLN A 146 14.35 -5.51 -19.78
C GLN A 146 15.84 -5.74 -19.51
N ILE A 147 16.35 -6.93 -19.82
CA ILE A 147 17.78 -7.28 -19.69
C ILE A 147 18.65 -6.35 -20.55
N LEU A 148 18.23 -6.06 -21.78
CA LEU A 148 18.94 -5.13 -22.66
C LEU A 148 19.00 -3.72 -22.05
N TRP A 149 17.86 -3.17 -21.63
CA TRP A 149 17.81 -1.84 -21.02
C TRP A 149 18.61 -1.74 -19.72
N GLN A 150 18.60 -2.81 -18.93
CA GLN A 150 19.45 -2.94 -17.74
C GLN A 150 20.94 -2.82 -18.08
N LYS A 151 21.39 -3.52 -19.15
CA LYS A 151 22.77 -3.48 -19.62
C LYS A 151 23.17 -2.08 -20.13
N GLU A 152 22.29 -1.42 -20.85
CA GLU A 152 22.52 -0.07 -21.36
C GLU A 152 22.64 0.95 -20.22
N PHE A 153 21.80 0.84 -19.19
CA PHE A 153 21.88 1.74 -18.04
C PHE A 153 23.12 1.46 -17.19
N LEU A 154 23.51 0.19 -17.01
CA LEU A 154 24.78 -0.14 -16.36
C LEU A 154 25.94 0.52 -17.11
N SER A 155 25.97 0.42 -18.44
CA SER A 155 27.01 1.03 -19.28
C SER A 155 27.02 2.56 -19.16
N ALA A 156 25.85 3.20 -19.11
CA ALA A 156 25.73 4.65 -19.06
C ALA A 156 25.92 5.28 -17.67
N THR A 157 25.73 4.51 -16.59
CA THR A 157 25.72 5.03 -15.21
C THR A 157 26.80 4.43 -14.32
N GLY A 158 27.31 3.24 -14.65
CA GLY A 158 28.24 2.48 -13.81
C GLY A 158 27.63 2.02 -12.47
N LYS A 159 26.30 2.07 -12.30
CA LYS A 159 25.63 1.73 -11.05
C LYS A 159 25.11 0.30 -11.07
N TYR A 160 25.42 -0.45 -10.02
CA TYR A 160 24.82 -1.74 -9.72
C TYR A 160 23.61 -1.57 -8.79
N GLU A 161 22.78 -2.61 -8.68
CA GLU A 161 21.59 -2.63 -7.84
C GLU A 161 20.70 -1.39 -8.02
N LEU A 162 20.38 -1.03 -9.26
CA LEU A 162 19.61 0.18 -9.56
C LEU A 162 18.17 -0.11 -9.98
N VAL A 163 17.86 -1.29 -10.53
CA VAL A 163 16.53 -1.55 -11.11
C VAL A 163 15.61 -2.38 -10.22
N GLN A 164 14.36 -1.93 -10.09
CA GLN A 164 13.27 -2.81 -9.67
C GLN A 164 12.68 -3.50 -10.91
N ALA A 165 12.94 -4.80 -11.02
CA ALA A 165 12.57 -5.62 -12.16
C ALA A 165 11.09 -6.07 -12.09
N GLY A 166 10.44 -6.20 -13.26
CA GLY A 166 9.05 -6.66 -13.37
C GLY A 166 8.05 -5.51 -13.46
N ASN A 167 7.25 -5.33 -12.40
CA ASN A 167 6.10 -4.41 -12.34
C ASN A 167 4.91 -4.91 -13.19
N TYR A 168 4.60 -6.20 -13.04
CA TYR A 168 3.52 -6.92 -13.72
C TYR A 168 2.26 -7.00 -12.85
N LEU A 169 1.08 -6.88 -13.45
CA LEU A 169 -0.22 -7.11 -12.86
C LEU A 169 -0.83 -8.46 -13.25
N LYS A 170 -0.78 -8.85 -14.53
CA LYS A 170 -1.43 -10.10 -14.98
C LYS A 170 -0.78 -11.35 -14.37
N ASN A 171 -1.59 -12.39 -14.18
CA ASN A 171 -1.17 -13.62 -13.49
C ASN A 171 -0.22 -14.52 -14.31
N ASP A 172 -0.29 -14.45 -15.64
CA ASP A 172 0.59 -15.19 -16.56
C ASP A 172 2.00 -14.59 -16.65
N TRP A 173 2.18 -13.36 -16.15
CA TRP A 173 3.46 -12.66 -16.09
C TRP A 173 4.08 -12.82 -14.71
N SER A 174 5.22 -13.51 -14.64
CA SER A 174 5.81 -13.90 -13.36
C SER A 174 7.19 -13.30 -13.17
N VAL A 175 7.43 -12.70 -11.99
CA VAL A 175 8.78 -12.24 -11.64
C VAL A 175 9.75 -13.39 -11.38
N SER A 176 9.24 -14.57 -11.02
CA SER A 176 10.09 -15.75 -10.81
C SER A 176 10.74 -16.21 -12.12
N LYS A 177 9.99 -16.20 -13.23
CA LYS A 177 10.51 -16.48 -14.57
C LYS A 177 11.47 -15.39 -15.02
N LEU A 178 11.10 -14.12 -14.85
CA LEU A 178 11.98 -12.99 -15.16
C LEU A 178 13.31 -13.08 -14.40
N ALA A 179 13.28 -13.45 -13.12
CA ALA A 179 14.48 -13.64 -12.33
C ALA A 179 15.39 -14.73 -12.94
N GLN A 180 14.85 -15.85 -13.40
CA GLN A 180 15.64 -16.91 -14.06
C GLN A 180 16.29 -16.42 -15.36
N GLU A 181 15.57 -15.63 -16.17
CA GLU A 181 16.12 -15.05 -17.40
C GLU A 181 17.27 -14.07 -17.10
N ILE A 182 17.08 -13.18 -16.12
CA ILE A 182 18.11 -12.22 -15.69
C ILE A 182 19.34 -12.94 -15.11
N TRP A 183 19.13 -14.02 -14.36
CA TRP A 183 20.21 -14.87 -13.84
C TRP A 183 21.02 -15.50 -14.98
N THR A 184 20.32 -16.11 -15.95
CA THR A 184 20.94 -16.76 -17.12
C THR A 184 21.75 -15.76 -17.94
N ALA A 185 21.25 -14.54 -18.07
CA ALA A 185 21.96 -13.44 -18.73
C ALA A 185 23.11 -12.82 -17.91
N SER A 186 23.37 -13.30 -16.68
CA SER A 186 24.37 -12.75 -15.76
C SER A 186 24.15 -11.26 -15.42
N MET A 187 22.89 -10.82 -15.39
CA MET A 187 22.51 -9.41 -15.17
C MET A 187 21.92 -9.12 -13.78
N MET A 188 21.99 -10.09 -12.86
CA MET A 188 21.44 -9.95 -11.50
C MET A 188 22.06 -8.82 -10.69
N GLY A 189 23.35 -8.54 -10.87
CA GLY A 189 24.03 -7.47 -10.13
C GLY A 189 23.43 -6.08 -10.35
N TYR A 190 22.62 -5.89 -11.40
CA TYR A 190 21.96 -4.62 -11.68
C TYR A 190 20.55 -4.50 -11.06
N VAL A 191 19.98 -5.62 -10.62
CA VAL A 191 18.66 -5.65 -9.97
C VAL A 191 18.80 -5.27 -8.50
N LYS A 192 17.92 -4.40 -8.00
CA LYS A 192 17.80 -4.07 -6.56
C LYS A 192 16.70 -4.90 -5.89
N SER A 193 15.61 -5.14 -6.60
CA SER A 193 14.40 -5.79 -6.08
C SER A 193 13.49 -6.25 -7.23
N PHE A 194 12.50 -7.08 -6.94
CA PHE A 194 11.44 -7.47 -7.89
C PHE A 194 10.09 -6.90 -7.47
N GLY A 195 9.32 -6.40 -8.43
CA GLY A 195 8.01 -5.77 -8.22
C GLY A 195 6.85 -6.52 -8.88
N ARG A 196 5.73 -6.67 -8.15
CA ARG A 196 4.44 -7.15 -8.67
C ARG A 196 3.32 -6.19 -8.29
N HIS A 197 2.34 -6.06 -9.15
CA HIS A 197 1.12 -5.32 -8.88
C HIS A 197 0.05 -6.27 -8.35
N ALA A 198 -0.77 -5.80 -7.41
CA ALA A 198 -1.73 -6.66 -6.73
C ALA A 198 -3.00 -5.91 -6.33
N TYR A 199 -4.07 -6.07 -7.12
CA TYR A 199 -5.39 -5.52 -6.81
C TYR A 199 -6.40 -6.66 -6.63
N PRO A 200 -7.05 -6.80 -5.46
CA PRO A 200 -7.97 -7.90 -5.19
C PRO A 200 -9.32 -7.72 -5.91
N GLN A 201 -9.64 -6.52 -6.40
CA GLN A 201 -10.88 -6.23 -7.11
C GLN A 201 -10.65 -5.36 -8.34
N ASN A 202 -11.67 -5.29 -9.19
CA ASN A 202 -11.68 -4.51 -10.43
C ASN A 202 -12.79 -3.47 -10.38
N ALA A 203 -12.47 -2.19 -10.59
CA ALA A 203 -13.46 -1.11 -10.70
C ALA A 203 -13.56 -0.55 -12.13
N CYS A 204 -12.93 -1.19 -13.12
CA CYS A 204 -12.98 -0.76 -14.51
C CYS A 204 -14.34 -1.09 -15.16
N GLY A 205 -14.81 -0.19 -16.03
CA GLY A 205 -16.01 -0.40 -16.84
C GLY A 205 -17.27 -0.62 -16.00
N THR A 206 -17.96 -1.74 -16.21
CA THR A 206 -19.19 -2.09 -15.48
C THR A 206 -18.95 -3.02 -14.28
N SER A 207 -17.69 -3.29 -13.93
CA SER A 207 -17.31 -4.14 -12.80
C SER A 207 -17.80 -3.54 -11.48
N LYS A 208 -18.17 -4.41 -10.53
CA LYS A 208 -18.61 -4.00 -9.20
C LYS A 208 -17.62 -4.48 -8.15
N THR A 209 -17.33 -3.60 -7.20
CA THR A 209 -16.53 -3.91 -6.01
C THR A 209 -17.42 -4.37 -4.85
N SER A 210 -16.92 -5.26 -4.00
CA SER A 210 -17.63 -5.83 -2.85
C SER A 210 -16.87 -5.57 -1.55
N LEU A 211 -17.44 -4.74 -0.66
CA LEU A 211 -16.80 -4.44 0.62
C LEU A 211 -16.72 -5.67 1.56
N PRO A 212 -17.77 -6.51 1.70
CA PRO A 212 -17.67 -7.74 2.49
C PRO A 212 -16.57 -8.68 2.00
N GLU A 213 -16.41 -8.83 0.69
CA GLU A 213 -15.36 -9.67 0.11
C GLU A 213 -13.97 -9.06 0.29
N LEU A 214 -13.84 -7.74 0.18
CA LEU A 214 -12.57 -7.03 0.41
C LEU A 214 -12.08 -7.25 1.84
N MET A 215 -12.97 -7.09 2.82
CA MET A 215 -12.62 -7.15 4.23
C MET A 215 -12.32 -8.56 4.74
N SER A 216 -12.88 -9.59 4.10
CA SER A 216 -12.79 -10.98 4.56
C SER A 216 -11.34 -11.43 4.75
N HIS A 217 -10.96 -11.76 5.99
CA HIS A 217 -9.62 -12.26 6.31
C HIS A 217 -9.24 -13.48 5.45
N LYS A 218 -10.17 -14.42 5.28
CA LYS A 218 -10.01 -15.58 4.40
C LYS A 218 -9.68 -15.17 2.97
N ASN A 219 -10.38 -14.18 2.42
CA ASN A 219 -10.17 -13.74 1.04
C ASN A 219 -8.82 -13.02 0.89
N ILE A 220 -8.40 -12.26 1.90
CA ILE A 220 -7.08 -11.60 1.94
C ILE A 220 -5.97 -12.65 1.92
N VAL A 221 -6.04 -13.65 2.80
CA VAL A 221 -5.06 -14.76 2.84
C VAL A 221 -5.03 -15.51 1.51
N GLN A 222 -6.20 -15.85 0.97
CA GLN A 222 -6.30 -16.56 -0.31
C GLN A 222 -5.70 -15.73 -1.45
N PHE A 223 -6.03 -14.44 -1.55
CA PHE A 223 -5.52 -13.56 -2.60
C PHE A 223 -3.99 -13.40 -2.51
N LEU A 224 -3.44 -13.22 -1.32
CA LEU A 224 -1.99 -13.06 -1.16
C LEU A 224 -1.23 -14.38 -1.40
N SER A 225 -1.86 -15.53 -1.19
CA SER A 225 -1.23 -16.84 -1.45
C SER A 225 -0.74 -17.01 -2.90
N PHE A 226 -1.37 -16.33 -3.87
CA PHE A 226 -0.95 -16.34 -5.27
C PHE A 226 0.47 -15.78 -5.48
N TYR A 227 0.93 -14.89 -4.60
CA TYR A 227 2.23 -14.22 -4.71
C TYR A 227 3.32 -14.89 -3.85
N ALA A 228 2.95 -15.81 -2.96
CA ALA A 228 3.86 -16.39 -1.97
C ALA A 228 5.02 -17.18 -2.58
N ASN A 229 4.74 -17.95 -3.64
CA ASN A 229 5.79 -18.72 -4.32
C ASN A 229 6.78 -17.80 -5.06
N GLU A 230 6.29 -16.73 -5.70
CA GLU A 230 7.17 -15.76 -6.36
C GLU A 230 8.08 -15.05 -5.35
N ALA A 231 7.50 -14.59 -4.23
CA ALA A 231 8.23 -13.95 -3.15
C ALA A 231 9.33 -14.88 -2.60
N LYS A 232 9.00 -16.17 -2.39
CA LYS A 232 9.97 -17.17 -1.94
C LYS A 232 11.12 -17.37 -2.94
N ILE A 233 10.82 -17.50 -4.23
CA ILE A 233 11.86 -17.75 -5.24
C ILE A 233 12.87 -16.61 -5.30
N VAL A 234 12.42 -15.35 -5.28
CA VAL A 234 13.36 -14.22 -5.31
C VAL A 234 14.10 -14.02 -3.98
N ASP A 235 13.49 -14.38 -2.84
CA ASP A 235 14.17 -14.40 -1.53
C ASP A 235 15.25 -15.49 -1.43
N ASP A 236 15.02 -16.67 -2.02
CA ASP A 236 16.04 -17.72 -2.14
C ASP A 236 17.25 -17.21 -2.95
N LEU A 237 17.02 -16.32 -3.93
CA LEU A 237 18.03 -15.58 -4.68
C LEU A 237 18.57 -14.32 -3.97
N LYS A 238 18.12 -14.03 -2.75
CA LYS A 238 18.52 -12.88 -1.91
C LYS A 238 18.09 -11.51 -2.42
N PHE A 239 16.98 -11.43 -3.15
CA PHE A 239 16.39 -10.17 -3.60
C PHE A 239 15.10 -9.84 -2.85
N PRO A 240 14.90 -8.56 -2.46
CA PRO A 240 13.62 -8.09 -1.91
C PRO A 240 12.48 -8.24 -2.94
N TYR A 241 11.33 -8.72 -2.45
CA TYR A 241 10.08 -8.75 -3.20
C TYR A 241 9.16 -7.61 -2.74
N HIS A 242 8.62 -6.85 -3.69
CA HIS A 242 7.72 -5.73 -3.44
C HIS A 242 6.36 -5.96 -4.10
N LEU A 243 5.30 -5.60 -3.39
CA LEU A 243 4.05 -5.22 -4.03
C LEU A 243 4.21 -3.77 -4.47
N SER A 244 4.72 -3.59 -5.70
CA SER A 244 5.18 -2.30 -6.24
C SER A 244 4.05 -1.35 -6.60
N GLU A 245 2.83 -1.87 -6.75
CA GLU A 245 1.59 -1.10 -6.87
C GLU A 245 0.42 -1.97 -6.38
N THR A 246 -0.40 -1.46 -5.47
CA THR A 246 -1.59 -2.18 -4.96
C THR A 246 -2.63 -1.19 -4.43
N ASN A 247 -3.90 -1.57 -4.45
CA ASN A 247 -4.94 -0.97 -3.62
C ASN A 247 -6.20 -1.86 -3.59
N SER A 248 -7.31 -1.36 -3.05
CA SER A 248 -8.60 -2.08 -2.94
C SER A 248 -9.12 -2.59 -4.29
N ALA A 249 -8.99 -1.79 -5.36
CA ALA A 249 -9.41 -2.15 -6.70
C ALA A 249 -8.61 -1.37 -7.77
N THR A 250 -8.48 -1.92 -8.98
CA THR A 250 -7.88 -1.24 -10.14
C THR A 250 -8.69 0.01 -10.58
N CYS A 251 -8.21 0.74 -11.59
CA CYS A 251 -8.92 1.86 -12.23
C CYS A 251 -9.28 3.02 -11.28
N GLY A 252 -8.37 3.41 -10.38
CA GLY A 252 -8.60 4.52 -9.46
C GLY A 252 -9.37 4.13 -8.19
N GLY A 253 -9.88 2.90 -8.10
CA GLY A 253 -10.70 2.42 -6.99
C GLY A 253 -12.20 2.66 -7.20
N GLY A 254 -13.03 1.84 -6.55
CA GLY A 254 -14.49 1.96 -6.57
C GLY A 254 -15.08 2.52 -5.26
N GLU A 255 -16.40 2.42 -5.12
CA GLU A 255 -17.18 2.92 -3.97
C GLU A 255 -16.67 2.42 -2.60
N VAL A 256 -16.04 1.25 -2.58
CA VAL A 256 -15.51 0.61 -1.37
C VAL A 256 -14.22 1.27 -0.86
N SER A 257 -13.50 2.01 -1.70
CA SER A 257 -12.09 2.32 -1.52
C SER A 257 -11.78 3.40 -0.48
N ALA A 258 -12.77 4.27 -0.20
CA ALA A 258 -12.64 5.34 0.80
C ALA A 258 -13.20 4.96 2.19
N THR A 259 -13.69 3.72 2.35
CA THR A 259 -14.44 3.28 3.53
C THR A 259 -13.53 2.80 4.66
N ILE A 260 -14.03 2.78 5.89
CA ILE A 260 -13.32 2.15 7.01
C ILE A 260 -13.09 0.66 6.78
N GLY A 261 -14.00 -0.02 6.06
CA GLY A 261 -13.79 -1.40 5.66
C GLY A 261 -12.53 -1.58 4.81
N ALA A 262 -12.27 -0.68 3.86
CA ALA A 262 -11.00 -0.66 3.13
C ALA A 262 -9.81 -0.32 4.04
N GLY A 263 -9.97 0.58 5.01
CA GLY A 263 -8.93 0.83 6.02
C GLY A 263 -8.59 -0.39 6.88
N LEU A 264 -9.59 -1.19 7.25
CA LEU A 264 -9.42 -2.44 8.00
C LEU A 264 -8.80 -3.56 7.14
N TRP A 265 -9.27 -3.69 5.90
CA TRP A 265 -8.64 -4.56 4.89
C TRP A 265 -7.15 -4.25 4.77
N LEU A 266 -6.78 -2.97 4.65
CA LEU A 266 -5.40 -2.55 4.49
C LEU A 266 -4.51 -3.04 5.64
N VAL A 267 -5.01 -3.01 6.88
CA VAL A 267 -4.27 -3.48 8.07
C VAL A 267 -3.95 -4.96 7.95
N ASP A 268 -4.95 -5.78 7.65
CA ASP A 268 -4.80 -7.23 7.56
C ASP A 268 -3.98 -7.63 6.31
N TYR A 269 -4.26 -6.99 5.17
CA TYR A 269 -3.53 -7.15 3.92
C TYR A 269 -2.03 -6.87 4.08
N THR A 270 -1.68 -5.79 4.80
CA THR A 270 -0.28 -5.45 5.08
C THR A 270 0.41 -6.56 5.86
N LEU A 271 -0.20 -7.06 6.93
CA LEU A 271 0.40 -8.09 7.78
C LEU A 271 0.49 -9.44 7.07
N GLN A 272 -0.51 -9.79 6.26
CA GLN A 272 -0.50 -11.01 5.45
C GLN A 272 0.53 -10.93 4.30
N ALA A 273 0.72 -9.76 3.69
CA ALA A 273 1.75 -9.57 2.68
C ALA A 273 3.16 -9.73 3.29
N LEU A 274 3.41 -9.12 4.46
CA LEU A 274 4.66 -9.33 5.20
C LEU A 274 4.89 -10.82 5.52
N LYS A 275 3.82 -11.57 5.86
CA LYS A 275 3.90 -13.00 6.20
C LYS A 275 4.41 -13.86 5.04
N ILE A 276 4.09 -13.50 3.80
CA ILE A 276 4.51 -14.25 2.60
C ILE A 276 5.87 -13.79 2.04
N GLY A 277 6.58 -12.89 2.73
CA GLY A 277 7.90 -12.42 2.31
C GLY A 277 7.90 -11.11 1.51
N VAL A 278 6.77 -10.41 1.41
CA VAL A 278 6.76 -9.05 0.85
C VAL A 278 7.51 -8.13 1.80
N SER A 279 8.51 -7.42 1.28
CA SER A 279 9.36 -6.51 2.07
C SER A 279 8.91 -5.04 1.98
N ARG A 280 8.16 -4.67 0.93
CA ARG A 280 7.52 -3.35 0.78
C ARG A 280 6.20 -3.44 0.02
N ILE A 281 5.27 -2.57 0.42
CA ILE A 281 3.95 -2.45 -0.18
C ILE A 281 3.74 -0.99 -0.54
N TYR A 282 3.47 -0.71 -1.80
CA TYR A 282 3.17 0.65 -2.24
C TYR A 282 1.68 0.76 -2.61
N PHE A 283 0.91 1.27 -1.66
CA PHE A 283 -0.50 1.59 -1.90
C PHE A 283 -0.62 2.76 -2.86
N HIS A 284 -1.20 2.51 -4.02
CA HIS A 284 -1.39 3.48 -5.08
C HIS A 284 -2.33 4.59 -4.65
N GLN A 285 -1.98 5.85 -4.93
CA GLN A 285 -2.74 7.01 -4.50
C GLN A 285 -3.48 7.70 -5.64
N GLY A 286 -3.25 7.29 -6.89
CA GLY A 286 -3.71 8.02 -8.08
C GLY A 286 -3.11 9.43 -8.08
N THR A 287 -3.91 10.41 -8.51
CA THR A 287 -3.68 11.81 -8.13
C THR A 287 -4.11 12.00 -6.68
N VAL A 288 -3.19 12.38 -5.80
CA VAL A 288 -3.48 12.59 -4.37
C VAL A 288 -4.62 13.58 -4.19
N GLY A 289 -5.67 13.14 -3.51
CA GLY A 289 -6.88 13.93 -3.24
C GLY A 289 -8.02 13.65 -4.21
N ASP A 290 -7.73 13.15 -5.40
CA ASP A 290 -8.68 12.99 -6.50
C ASP A 290 -9.02 11.52 -6.81
N SER A 291 -8.37 10.56 -6.14
CA SER A 291 -8.73 9.14 -6.22
C SER A 291 -9.54 8.67 -5.01
N PRO A 292 -10.53 7.77 -5.20
CA PRO A 292 -11.25 7.08 -4.13
C PRO A 292 -10.37 6.44 -3.03
N TYR A 293 -9.19 5.91 -3.34
CA TYR A 293 -8.30 5.33 -2.32
C TYR A 293 -7.19 6.28 -1.84
N SER A 294 -7.13 7.53 -2.30
CA SER A 294 -6.15 8.50 -1.79
C SER A 294 -6.29 8.62 -0.26
N PHE A 295 -5.18 8.51 0.44
CA PHE A 295 -5.14 8.58 1.90
C PHE A 295 -5.58 9.94 2.44
N TRP A 296 -5.35 11.02 1.70
CA TRP A 296 -5.81 12.36 2.05
C TRP A 296 -6.01 13.20 0.79
N GLY A 297 -6.62 14.37 0.98
CA GLY A 297 -6.74 15.45 0.01
C GLY A 297 -6.95 16.78 0.75
N ASN A 298 -7.23 17.85 0.01
CA ASN A 298 -7.37 19.20 0.57
C ASN A 298 -8.48 19.33 1.63
N SER A 299 -9.52 18.52 1.54
CA SER A 299 -10.71 18.61 2.39
C SER A 299 -11.02 17.33 3.19
N LYS A 300 -10.15 16.31 3.13
CA LYS A 300 -10.38 15.03 3.82
C LYS A 300 -9.10 14.28 4.17
N VAL A 301 -9.16 13.51 5.26
CA VAL A 301 -8.23 12.41 5.57
C VAL A 301 -9.05 11.12 5.51
N SER A 302 -8.80 10.29 4.50
CA SER A 302 -9.60 9.11 4.16
C SER A 302 -9.44 7.99 5.20
N ALA A 303 -10.40 7.08 5.28
CA ALA A 303 -10.35 6.00 6.26
C ALA A 303 -9.20 5.01 6.06
N THR A 304 -8.69 4.87 4.83
CA THR A 304 -7.49 4.10 4.51
C THR A 304 -6.22 4.67 5.16
N TYR A 305 -6.12 6.00 5.33
CA TYR A 305 -5.02 6.62 6.09
C TYR A 305 -5.00 6.16 7.56
N TYR A 306 -6.18 6.06 8.19
CA TYR A 306 -6.28 5.54 9.56
C TYR A 306 -5.80 4.09 9.64
N GLY A 307 -6.10 3.27 8.62
CA GLY A 307 -5.58 1.91 8.50
C GLY A 307 -4.06 1.86 8.44
N VAL A 308 -3.44 2.67 7.56
CA VAL A 308 -1.97 2.74 7.44
C VAL A 308 -1.34 3.24 8.73
N PHE A 309 -1.89 4.29 9.34
CA PHE A 309 -1.41 4.81 10.60
C PHE A 309 -1.51 3.76 11.72
N PHE A 310 -2.62 3.02 11.78
CA PHE A 310 -2.85 1.98 12.77
C PHE A 310 -1.88 0.80 12.64
N VAL A 311 -1.67 0.27 11.44
CA VAL A 311 -0.69 -0.81 11.22
C VAL A 311 0.75 -0.31 11.43
N SER A 312 1.03 0.96 11.13
CA SER A 312 2.34 1.58 11.44
C SER A 312 2.62 1.60 12.94
N LEU A 313 1.63 1.96 13.77
CA LEU A 313 1.75 1.87 15.24
C LEU A 313 2.04 0.43 15.72
N ALA A 314 1.41 -0.57 15.08
CA ALA A 314 1.63 -1.97 15.41
C ALA A 314 3.06 -2.40 15.10
N LEU A 315 3.57 -2.03 13.92
CA LEU A 315 4.91 -2.36 13.40
C LEU A 315 6.04 -1.53 14.02
N LYS A 316 5.74 -0.42 14.70
CA LYS A 316 6.76 0.42 15.33
C LYS A 316 7.68 -0.39 16.23
N ARG A 317 8.98 -0.36 15.94
CA ARG A 317 10.03 -1.00 16.76
C ARG A 317 9.95 -2.53 16.83
N VAL A 318 9.25 -3.16 15.91
CA VAL A 318 9.09 -4.62 15.78
C VAL A 318 10.22 -5.19 14.94
N ASN A 319 10.68 -6.40 15.26
CA ASN A 319 11.58 -7.16 14.38
C ASN A 319 10.97 -8.45 13.82
N HIS A 320 9.95 -9.01 14.48
CA HIS A 320 9.10 -10.05 13.91
C HIS A 320 7.73 -10.07 14.56
N PHE A 321 6.78 -10.76 13.93
CA PHE A 321 5.45 -11.00 14.50
C PHE A 321 5.01 -12.43 14.23
N ASN A 322 4.13 -12.94 15.08
CA ASN A 322 3.48 -14.23 14.92
C ASN A 322 1.99 -14.04 14.65
N ILE A 323 1.44 -14.85 13.75
CA ILE A 323 0.00 -14.97 13.56
C ILE A 323 -0.49 -16.00 14.59
N LEU A 324 -1.51 -15.64 15.36
CA LEU A 324 -2.10 -16.53 16.35
C LEU A 324 -3.27 -17.29 15.71
N ASN A 325 -3.37 -18.59 16.00
CA ASN A 325 -4.51 -19.39 15.58
C ASN A 325 -5.78 -18.91 16.27
N THR A 326 -6.85 -18.77 15.50
CA THR A 326 -8.18 -18.37 15.98
C THR A 326 -9.18 -19.48 15.67
N SER A 327 -10.17 -19.68 16.55
CA SER A 327 -11.27 -20.63 16.32
C SER A 327 -12.37 -20.08 15.41
N ASP A 328 -12.42 -18.76 15.22
CA ASP A 328 -13.35 -18.07 14.33
C ASP A 328 -12.59 -17.58 13.10
N ALA A 329 -12.97 -18.05 11.91
CA ALA A 329 -12.34 -17.72 10.65
C ALA A 329 -12.44 -16.22 10.26
N ASN A 330 -13.29 -15.44 10.95
CA ASN A 330 -13.37 -13.98 10.77
C ASN A 330 -12.39 -13.21 11.67
N MET A 331 -11.67 -13.89 12.55
CA MET A 331 -10.76 -13.26 13.49
C MET A 331 -9.32 -13.49 13.03
N ALA A 332 -8.56 -12.41 12.86
CA ALA A 332 -7.12 -12.45 12.69
C ALA A 332 -6.46 -11.85 13.94
N ALA A 333 -5.36 -12.45 14.40
CA ALA A 333 -4.63 -11.97 15.57
C ALA A 333 -3.12 -12.06 15.35
N TYR A 334 -2.42 -10.98 15.72
CA TYR A 334 -1.01 -10.78 15.44
C TYR A 334 -0.27 -10.34 16.70
N ALA A 335 0.72 -11.11 17.13
CA ALA A 335 1.57 -10.80 18.26
C ALA A 335 2.90 -10.23 17.77
N PHE A 336 3.26 -9.01 18.18
CA PHE A 336 4.43 -8.27 17.68
C PHE A 336 5.55 -8.25 18.70
N TYR A 337 6.78 -8.52 18.26
CA TYR A 337 7.93 -8.72 19.12
C TYR A 337 9.11 -7.82 18.78
N ARG A 338 9.92 -7.54 19.80
CA ARG A 338 11.29 -7.04 19.66
C ARG A 338 12.22 -8.00 20.39
N GLY A 339 12.93 -8.83 19.61
CA GLY A 339 13.63 -9.99 20.13
C GLY A 339 12.58 -10.89 20.78
N ASN A 340 12.84 -11.43 21.96
CA ASN A 340 11.87 -12.28 22.64
C ASN A 340 10.80 -11.50 23.44
N LYS A 341 10.78 -10.16 23.37
CA LYS A 341 9.84 -9.32 24.11
C LYS A 341 8.57 -9.07 23.30
N LEU A 342 7.44 -9.61 23.77
CA LEU A 342 6.10 -9.23 23.29
C LEU A 342 5.86 -7.74 23.56
N LEU A 343 5.61 -6.98 22.50
CA LEU A 343 5.31 -5.55 22.56
C LEU A 343 3.81 -5.29 22.51
N ARG A 344 3.13 -5.90 21.54
CA ARG A 344 1.74 -5.58 21.20
C ARG A 344 1.00 -6.80 20.66
N LEU A 345 -0.32 -6.74 20.75
CA LEU A 345 -1.25 -7.64 20.09
C LEU A 345 -2.20 -6.81 19.21
N LEU A 346 -2.37 -7.17 17.94
CA LEU A 346 -3.41 -6.63 17.07
C LEU A 346 -4.45 -7.72 16.84
N ILE A 347 -5.74 -7.36 17.00
CA ILE A 347 -6.85 -8.26 16.70
C ILE A 347 -7.74 -7.56 15.68
N TYR A 348 -8.06 -8.25 14.60
CA TYR A 348 -8.95 -7.80 13.54
C TYR A 348 -10.17 -8.72 13.46
N ASN A 349 -11.36 -8.13 13.45
CA ASN A 349 -12.62 -8.83 13.21
C ASN A 349 -13.15 -8.46 11.82
N SER A 350 -12.93 -9.36 10.85
CA SER A 350 -13.33 -9.19 9.45
C SER A 350 -14.82 -9.40 9.20
N LYS A 351 -15.61 -9.75 10.23
CA LYS A 351 -17.06 -9.89 10.07
C LYS A 351 -17.65 -8.57 9.59
N TYR A 352 -18.28 -8.59 8.43
CA TYR A 352 -18.89 -7.41 7.85
C TYR A 352 -20.08 -6.92 8.69
N TYR A 353 -20.19 -5.60 8.87
CA TYR A 353 -21.33 -4.96 9.52
C TYR A 353 -21.74 -3.67 8.82
N SER A 354 -23.05 -3.52 8.56
CA SER A 354 -23.70 -2.32 8.05
C SER A 354 -24.87 -1.95 8.95
N SER A 355 -25.00 -0.68 9.34
CA SER A 355 -26.14 -0.17 10.11
C SER A 355 -27.35 0.19 9.25
N SER A 356 -27.17 0.37 7.94
CA SER A 356 -28.29 0.41 6.99
C SER A 356 -28.67 -1.01 6.58
N PRO A 357 -29.98 -1.34 6.46
CA PRO A 357 -30.40 -2.54 5.76
C PRO A 357 -29.69 -2.56 4.41
N SER A 358 -29.08 -3.70 4.06
CA SER A 358 -28.47 -3.85 2.74
C SER A 358 -29.54 -3.57 1.68
N ASN A 359 -29.48 -2.40 1.06
CA ASN A 359 -30.06 -2.22 -0.27
C ASN A 359 -29.14 -2.96 -1.25
N ASN A 360 -29.06 -4.29 -1.13
CA ASN A 360 -28.65 -5.12 -2.24
C ASN A 360 -29.71 -4.91 -3.31
N LYS A 361 -29.49 -3.93 -4.20
CA LYS A 361 -30.32 -3.68 -5.39
C LYS A 361 -30.07 -4.76 -6.46
N ASN A 362 -30.14 -6.02 -6.04
CA ASN A 362 -30.48 -7.21 -6.81
C ASN A 362 -31.07 -8.20 -5.79
N HIS A 363 -32.27 -7.92 -5.30
CA HIS A 363 -33.47 -8.74 -5.53
C HIS A 363 -34.58 -8.31 -4.54
N GLU A 364 -35.67 -7.83 -5.14
CA GLU A 364 -36.98 -7.51 -4.57
C GLU A 364 -37.15 -6.24 -3.70
N LYS A 365 -38.12 -5.43 -4.13
CA LYS A 365 -38.68 -4.29 -3.42
C LYS A 365 -39.41 -4.79 -2.16
N GLY A 366 -38.66 -5.05 -1.08
CA GLY A 366 -39.19 -5.27 0.26
C GLY A 366 -39.09 -3.99 1.09
N LYS A 367 -40.20 -3.58 1.71
CA LYS A 367 -40.30 -2.38 2.58
C LYS A 367 -39.18 -2.38 3.64
N GLY A 368 -38.38 -1.32 3.66
CA GLY A 368 -37.29 -1.13 4.61
C GLY A 368 -37.77 -1.02 6.05
N THR A 369 -37.51 -2.06 6.84
CA THR A 369 -37.51 -1.97 8.30
C THR A 369 -36.07 -1.75 8.76
N LYS A 370 -35.85 -0.73 9.62
CA LYS A 370 -34.58 -0.54 10.31
C LYS A 370 -34.30 -1.80 11.12
N SER A 371 -33.30 -2.57 10.75
CA SER A 371 -32.83 -3.69 11.57
C SER A 371 -32.20 -3.13 12.84
N ASN A 372 -32.89 -3.23 13.98
CA ASN A 372 -32.40 -2.88 15.31
C ASN A 372 -31.38 -3.90 15.86
N ASN A 373 -30.76 -4.73 15.01
CA ASN A 373 -29.83 -5.74 15.50
C ASN A 373 -28.54 -5.09 16.03
N PRO A 374 -28.16 -5.35 17.29
CA PRO A 374 -26.92 -4.82 17.84
C PRO A 374 -25.73 -5.34 17.03
N ARG A 375 -24.75 -4.46 16.75
CA ARG A 375 -23.53 -4.82 16.04
C ARG A 375 -22.88 -6.06 16.68
N PRO A 376 -22.72 -7.18 15.94
CA PRO A 376 -22.12 -8.39 16.46
C PRO A 376 -20.71 -8.11 17.00
N PHE A 377 -20.27 -8.92 17.95
CA PHE A 377 -18.92 -8.85 18.50
C PHE A 377 -18.42 -10.24 18.87
N HIS A 378 -17.11 -10.36 19.01
CA HIS A 378 -16.44 -11.57 19.47
C HIS A 378 -15.60 -11.22 20.72
N TYR A 379 -15.54 -12.12 21.70
CA TYR A 379 -14.59 -12.01 22.80
C TYR A 379 -13.32 -12.76 22.43
N PHE A 380 -12.26 -12.02 22.11
CA PHE A 380 -10.95 -12.61 21.91
C PHE A 380 -10.33 -12.93 23.28
N ILE A 381 -9.91 -14.16 23.48
CA ILE A 381 -9.29 -14.65 24.71
C ILE A 381 -7.89 -15.13 24.39
N LEU A 382 -6.88 -14.50 24.98
CA LEU A 382 -5.50 -14.98 24.94
C LEU A 382 -5.14 -15.57 26.30
N ASN A 383 -4.83 -16.85 26.32
CA ASN A 383 -4.31 -17.55 27.49
C ASN A 383 -2.77 -17.52 27.47
N ASP A 384 -2.17 -18.01 28.56
CA ASP A 384 -0.72 -18.22 28.70
C ASP A 384 0.13 -16.95 28.48
N LEU A 385 -0.45 -15.78 28.73
CA LEU A 385 0.30 -14.53 28.80
C LEU A 385 1.24 -14.56 30.00
N SER A 386 2.46 -14.08 29.82
CA SER A 386 3.42 -13.97 30.91
C SER A 386 2.81 -13.24 32.12
N SER A 387 2.98 -13.80 33.31
CA SER A 387 2.47 -13.29 34.59
C SER A 387 2.95 -11.87 34.93
N LYS A 388 4.01 -11.39 34.26
CA LYS A 388 4.50 -10.01 34.38
C LYS A 388 3.54 -8.94 33.82
N PHE A 389 2.55 -9.35 33.01
CA PHE A 389 1.56 -8.43 32.46
C PHE A 389 0.31 -8.42 33.35
N ASN A 390 0.00 -7.28 33.95
CA ASN A 390 -1.18 -7.10 34.80
C ASN A 390 -2.30 -6.31 34.12
N THR A 391 -1.97 -5.55 33.07
CA THR A 391 -2.87 -4.62 32.40
C THR A 391 -2.49 -4.47 30.92
N GLY A 392 -3.51 -4.32 30.08
CA GLY A 392 -3.38 -3.93 28.69
C GLY A 392 -4.05 -2.59 28.43
N SER A 393 -3.50 -1.82 27.50
CA SER A 393 -4.09 -0.58 26.97
C SER A 393 -4.55 -0.80 25.53
N VAL A 394 -5.85 -0.68 25.28
CA VAL A 394 -6.50 -0.99 24.00
C VAL A 394 -6.79 0.29 23.23
N LEU A 395 -6.23 0.38 22.02
CA LEU A 395 -6.54 1.41 21.03
C LEU A 395 -7.47 0.81 19.97
N ARG A 396 -8.65 1.41 19.74
CA ARG A 396 -9.64 0.90 18.78
C ARG A 396 -9.62 1.69 17.47
N PHE A 397 -9.61 0.97 16.35
CA PHE A 397 -9.90 1.51 15.02
C PHE A 397 -11.30 1.05 14.59
N THR A 398 -12.25 2.00 14.56
CA THR A 398 -13.69 1.69 14.41
C THR A 398 -14.50 2.87 13.88
N ALA A 399 -15.72 2.59 13.41
CA ALA A 399 -16.74 3.57 13.02
C ALA A 399 -18.14 3.02 13.37
N SER A 400 -19.23 3.68 12.96
CA SER A 400 -20.59 3.14 13.11
C SER A 400 -20.76 1.83 12.36
N ASP A 401 -20.28 1.77 11.12
CA ASP A 401 -20.38 0.62 10.22
C ASP A 401 -19.21 0.57 9.21
N ALA A 402 -19.13 -0.49 8.41
CA ALA A 402 -18.04 -0.73 7.47
C ALA A 402 -17.97 0.27 6.29
N HIS A 403 -19.10 0.85 5.88
CA HIS A 403 -19.18 1.77 4.72
C HIS A 403 -18.85 3.21 5.08
N VAL A 404 -18.67 3.54 6.36
CA VAL A 404 -18.34 4.89 6.80
C VAL A 404 -17.10 5.41 6.07
N GLN A 405 -17.29 6.53 5.40
CA GLN A 405 -16.23 7.34 4.83
C GLN A 405 -16.03 8.59 5.70
N GLN A 406 -14.89 9.25 5.56
CA GLN A 406 -14.68 10.54 6.21
C GLN A 406 -15.57 11.60 5.55
N THR A 407 -16.48 12.20 6.32
CA THR A 407 -17.30 13.35 5.92
C THR A 407 -17.28 14.42 7.02
N ASN A 408 -17.97 15.55 6.81
CA ASN A 408 -18.14 16.56 7.85
C ASN A 408 -19.02 16.01 8.97
N GLY A 409 -18.41 15.72 10.13
CA GLY A 409 -19.11 15.31 11.36
C GLY A 409 -19.27 13.81 11.57
N THR A 410 -18.97 12.96 10.57
CA THR A 410 -18.91 11.49 10.74
C THR A 410 -17.67 10.93 10.06
N GLY A 411 -17.11 9.85 10.61
CA GLY A 411 -15.91 9.25 10.04
C GLY A 411 -15.34 8.12 10.90
N PRO A 412 -14.26 7.49 10.42
CA PRO A 412 -13.48 6.58 11.22
C PRO A 412 -12.93 7.27 12.47
N THR A 413 -12.69 6.48 13.50
CA THR A 413 -11.98 6.93 14.70
C THR A 413 -10.85 5.98 15.05
N LEU A 414 -9.77 6.55 15.58
CA LEU A 414 -8.71 5.82 16.25
C LEU A 414 -8.66 6.28 17.71
N GLY A 415 -8.96 5.40 18.66
CA GLY A 415 -9.04 5.77 20.08
C GLY A 415 -9.99 6.94 20.34
N LYS A 416 -11.15 6.96 19.67
CA LYS A 416 -12.14 8.07 19.66
C LYS A 416 -11.63 9.42 19.13
N SER A 417 -10.44 9.46 18.52
CA SER A 417 -9.91 10.65 17.86
C SER A 417 -10.01 10.54 16.34
N GLN A 418 -9.88 11.69 15.67
CA GLN A 418 -9.91 11.86 14.23
C GLN A 418 -8.76 12.78 13.80
N PHE A 419 -8.31 12.65 12.56
CA PHE A 419 -7.40 13.59 11.92
C PHE A 419 -8.18 14.73 11.26
N LEU A 420 -7.73 15.97 11.47
CA LEU A 420 -8.31 17.15 10.86
C LEU A 420 -7.92 17.21 9.38
N ALA A 421 -8.91 17.44 8.51
CA ALA A 421 -8.69 17.58 7.08
C ALA A 421 -7.72 18.73 6.73
N SER A 422 -7.83 19.86 7.44
CA SER A 422 -7.09 21.09 7.13
C SER A 422 -5.58 20.96 7.29
N ASN A 423 -5.10 20.15 8.23
CA ASN A 423 -3.68 20.10 8.58
C ASN A 423 -3.18 18.71 8.97
N CYS A 424 -3.99 17.67 8.84
CA CYS A 424 -3.69 16.31 9.25
C CYS A 424 -3.32 16.15 10.74
N SER A 425 -3.57 17.13 11.61
CA SER A 425 -3.31 17.00 13.05
C SER A 425 -4.42 16.19 13.74
N LEU A 426 -4.14 15.65 14.92
CA LEU A 426 -5.15 14.97 15.72
C LEU A 426 -6.11 15.97 16.35
N LYS A 427 -7.42 15.73 16.22
CA LYS A 427 -8.48 16.52 16.86
C LYS A 427 -8.41 16.44 18.40
N ALA A 428 -7.95 15.29 18.92
CA ALA A 428 -7.70 15.06 20.34
C ALA A 428 -6.63 13.96 20.52
N PRO A 429 -5.98 13.86 21.68
CA PRO A 429 -5.15 12.70 22.00
C PRO A 429 -5.95 11.38 21.90
N PHE A 430 -5.28 10.30 21.52
CA PHE A 430 -5.92 8.98 21.50
C PHE A 430 -6.34 8.55 22.91
N GLN A 431 -7.56 8.03 23.02
CA GLN A 431 -8.04 7.38 24.22
C GLN A 431 -7.73 5.88 24.18
N TYR A 432 -7.25 5.36 25.30
CA TYR A 432 -6.95 3.95 25.50
C TYR A 432 -7.86 3.36 26.56
N GLU A 433 -8.50 2.23 26.25
CA GLU A 433 -9.28 1.47 27.23
C GLU A 433 -8.36 0.55 28.02
N LYS A 434 -8.48 0.53 29.35
CA LYS A 434 -7.72 -0.41 30.18
C LYS A 434 -8.45 -1.75 30.27
N VAL A 435 -7.72 -2.83 30.05
CA VAL A 435 -8.19 -4.20 30.26
C VAL A 435 -7.31 -4.88 31.29
N LYS A 436 -7.93 -5.57 32.25
CA LYS A 436 -7.20 -6.32 33.28
C LYS A 436 -6.71 -7.64 32.68
N ILE A 437 -5.48 -8.01 33.03
CA ILE A 437 -4.93 -9.33 32.75
C ILE A 437 -4.89 -10.05 34.09
N SER A 438 -5.51 -11.22 34.16
CA SER A 438 -5.63 -11.99 35.39
C SER A 438 -5.46 -13.47 35.07
N ASN A 439 -4.75 -14.20 35.92
CA ASN A 439 -4.47 -15.63 35.72
C ASN A 439 -3.87 -15.90 34.33
N SER A 440 -2.90 -15.07 33.92
CA SER A 440 -2.24 -15.18 32.61
C SER A 440 -3.21 -15.12 31.41
N ARG A 441 -4.39 -14.52 31.60
CA ARG A 441 -5.46 -14.46 30.61
C ARG A 441 -5.89 -13.02 30.33
N LEU A 442 -5.97 -12.69 29.05
CA LEU A 442 -6.52 -11.44 28.53
C LEU A 442 -7.83 -11.74 27.80
N THR A 443 -8.87 -10.95 28.08
CA THR A 443 -10.14 -11.01 27.34
C THR A 443 -10.46 -9.62 26.78
N VAL A 444 -10.67 -9.52 25.47
CA VAL A 444 -11.02 -8.25 24.80
C VAL A 444 -12.21 -8.44 23.88
N LYS A 445 -13.20 -7.57 24.02
CA LYS A 445 -14.36 -7.49 23.11
C LYS A 445 -13.96 -6.75 21.83
N VAL A 446 -14.18 -7.37 20.67
CA VAL A 446 -13.93 -6.79 19.34
C VAL A 446 -15.19 -6.88 18.48
N LYS A 447 -15.72 -5.74 18.05
CA LYS A 447 -16.95 -5.68 17.23
C LYS A 447 -16.68 -6.13 15.79
N ALA A 448 -17.70 -6.59 15.08
CA ALA A 448 -17.64 -6.85 13.64
C ALA A 448 -17.18 -5.59 12.88
N SER A 449 -16.23 -5.66 11.94
CA SER A 449 -15.66 -4.48 11.24
C SER A 449 -14.90 -3.53 12.19
N GLU A 450 -14.09 -4.09 13.08
CA GLU A 450 -13.25 -3.35 14.03
C GLU A 450 -11.88 -4.01 14.12
N ALA A 451 -10.85 -3.21 14.39
CA ALA A 451 -9.55 -3.69 14.81
C ALA A 451 -9.12 -3.03 16.12
N VAL A 452 -8.37 -3.77 16.95
CA VAL A 452 -7.84 -3.26 18.21
C VAL A 452 -6.35 -3.55 18.33
N LEU A 453 -5.60 -2.59 18.86
CA LEU A 453 -4.17 -2.71 19.15
C LEU A 453 -3.97 -2.60 20.66
N ILE A 454 -3.37 -3.63 21.25
CA ILE A 454 -3.20 -3.77 22.69
C ILE A 454 -1.72 -3.66 22.99
N SER A 455 -1.35 -2.71 23.83
CA SER A 455 0.00 -2.61 24.41
C SER A 455 -0.03 -3.05 25.87
N PHE A 456 1.01 -3.75 26.30
CA PHE A 456 1.07 -4.34 27.64
C PHE A 456 1.92 -3.48 28.59
N SER A 457 1.42 -3.25 29.81
CA SER A 457 2.21 -2.72 30.91
C SER A 457 2.78 -3.86 31.73
N GLN A 458 4.06 -3.76 32.06
CA GLN A 458 4.70 -4.65 33.02
C GLN A 458 4.45 -4.11 34.44
N THR A 459 4.36 -5.00 35.42
CA THR A 459 4.60 -4.62 36.81
C THR A 459 5.97 -3.96 36.88
N LYS A 460 6.07 -2.78 37.50
CA LYS A 460 7.37 -2.34 38.03
C LYS A 460 7.80 -3.45 38.98
N SER A 461 8.87 -4.17 38.68
CA SER A 461 9.55 -4.91 39.74
C SER A 461 9.97 -3.87 40.75
N SER A 462 9.56 -4.04 42.00
CA SER A 462 10.35 -3.51 43.11
C SER A 462 11.74 -4.14 42.95
N GLU A 463 12.66 -3.41 42.32
CA GLU A 463 14.08 -3.67 42.49
C GLU A 463 14.36 -3.46 43.98
N GLN A 464 14.54 -4.58 44.68
CA GLN A 464 15.37 -4.68 45.88
C GLN A 464 16.69 -5.31 45.45
#